data_AF-A0A2G9N9P7-F1
#
_entry.id   AF-A0A2G9N9P7-F1
#
_cell.length_a   1.000
_cell.length_b   1.000
_cell.length_c   1.000
_cell.angle_alpha   90.00
_cell.angle_beta   90.00
_cell.angle_gamma   90.00
#
_symmetry.space_group_name_H-M   'P 1'
#
loop_
_entity.id
_entity.type
_entity.pdbx_description
1 polymer ?
#
loop_
_entity_poly.entity_id
_entity_poly.type
_entity_poly.pdbx_seq_one_letter_code
_entity_poly.pdbx_strand_id
1 'polypeptide(L)'
;MVLNKKGQGLSLNVIIIAALALIVLVVLAVIFTGSSVDFADKTGDVAGDAKLKLTTLSLTYGDCQPSGSAESTFMNAYSSATTSQDQDNAVSEYKNEINRCKDFSADKLTCEGNSGCIWG
;
A
#
# COMPACT_ATOMS: atom_id res chain seq x y z
N MET A 1 -40.80 -50.93 22.53
CA MET A 1 -39.45 -51.09 21.97
C MET A 1 -38.52 -50.15 22.72
N VAL A 2 -37.63 -50.69 23.54
CA VAL A 2 -36.66 -49.90 24.32
C VAL A 2 -35.47 -49.58 23.41
N LEU A 3 -35.25 -48.30 23.13
CA LEU A 3 -34.11 -47.81 22.37
C LEU A 3 -32.84 -48.00 23.21
N ASN A 4 -32.06 -49.03 22.89
CA ASN A 4 -30.73 -49.25 23.44
C ASN A 4 -29.80 -48.13 22.94
N LYS A 5 -29.78 -46.99 23.64
CA LYS A 5 -28.77 -45.94 23.46
C LYS A 5 -27.45 -46.48 23.96
N LYS A 6 -26.70 -47.14 23.06
CA LYS A 6 -25.25 -47.31 23.21
C LYS A 6 -24.66 -45.91 23.32
N GLY A 7 -24.43 -45.45 24.54
CA GLY A 7 -23.48 -44.38 24.79
C GLY A 7 -22.13 -44.87 24.29
N GLN A 8 -21.81 -44.58 23.03
CA GLN A 8 -20.43 -44.56 22.56
C GLN A 8 -19.76 -43.47 23.38
N GLY A 9 -19.23 -43.85 24.54
CA GLY A 9 -18.32 -43.01 25.29
C GLY A 9 -17.13 -42.78 24.39
N LEU A 10 -17.10 -41.63 23.71
CA LEU A 10 -15.88 -41.11 23.15
C LEU A 10 -14.90 -41.10 24.31
N SER A 11 -13.83 -41.88 24.20
CA SER A 11 -12.82 -41.98 25.25
C SER A 11 -12.42 -40.57 25.66
N LEU A 12 -12.35 -40.30 26.96
CA LEU A 12 -12.03 -38.99 27.52
C LEU A 12 -10.75 -38.41 26.90
N ASN A 13 -9.81 -39.27 26.52
CA ASN A 13 -8.59 -38.90 25.80
C ASN A 13 -8.87 -38.29 24.41
N VAL A 14 -9.87 -38.77 23.67
CA VAL A 14 -10.25 -38.23 22.35
C VAL A 14 -10.80 -36.81 22.50
N ILE A 15 -11.58 -36.55 23.54
CA ILE A 15 -12.09 -35.21 23.85
C ILE A 15 -10.92 -34.25 24.16
N ILE A 16 -9.95 -34.70 24.96
CA ILE A 16 -8.75 -33.91 25.29
C ILE A 16 -7.93 -33.61 24.03
N ILE A 17 -7.66 -34.61 23.18
CA ILE A 17 -6.88 -34.44 21.95
C ILE A 17 -7.60 -33.49 20.99
N ALA A 18 -8.92 -33.61 20.83
CA ALA A 18 -9.71 -32.73 19.97
C ALA A 18 -9.66 -31.26 20.44
N ALA A 19 -9.74 -31.02 21.75
CA ALA A 19 -9.64 -29.68 22.32
C ALA A 19 -8.24 -29.06 22.10
N LEU A 20 -7.17 -29.83 22.33
CA LEU A 20 -5.80 -29.37 22.10
C LEU A 20 -5.56 -29.03 20.63
N ALA A 21 -6.04 -29.87 19.70
CA ALA A 21 -5.93 -29.62 18.27
C ALA A 21 -6.65 -28.32 17.85
N LEU A 22 -7.84 -28.07 18.40
CA LEU A 22 -8.60 -26.85 18.13
C LEU A 22 -7.88 -25.59 18.61
N ILE A 23 -7.28 -25.63 19.81
CA ILE A 23 -6.51 -24.50 20.37
C ILE A 23 -5.31 -24.18 19.48
N VAL A 24 -4.55 -25.19 19.06
CA VAL A 24 -3.39 -24.99 18.17
C VAL A 24 -3.83 -24.39 16.83
N LEU A 25 -4.95 -24.85 16.27
CA LEU A 25 -5.49 -24.31 15.02
C LEU A 25 -5.85 -22.82 15.13
N VAL A 26 -6.46 -22.40 16.25
CA VAL A 26 -6.80 -20.99 16.50
C VAL A 26 -5.55 -20.14 16.64
N VAL A 27 -4.53 -20.61 17.38
CA VAL A 27 -3.26 -19.88 17.54
C VAL A 27 -2.56 -19.72 16.19
N LEU A 28 -2.51 -20.79 15.38
CA LEU A 28 -1.95 -20.71 14.03
C LEU A 28 -2.75 -19.74 13.16
N ALA A 29 -4.08 -19.77 13.19
CA ALA A 29 -4.91 -18.83 12.43
C ALA A 29 -4.60 -17.38 12.82
N VAL A 30 -4.51 -17.05 14.11
CA VAL A 30 -4.18 -15.68 14.56
C VAL A 30 -2.77 -15.24 14.12
N ILE A 31 -1.77 -16.12 14.18
CA ILE A 31 -0.40 -15.81 13.73
C ILE A 31 -0.32 -15.68 12.20
N PHE A 32 -0.98 -16.57 11.46
CA PHE A 32 -1.02 -16.51 10.00
C PHE A 32 -1.79 -15.28 9.51
N THR A 33 -2.92 -14.92 10.15
CA THR A 33 -3.62 -13.66 9.86
C THR A 33 -2.77 -12.45 10.28
N GLY A 34 -2.05 -12.51 11.40
CA GLY A 34 -1.17 -11.42 11.84
C GLY A 34 0.05 -11.19 10.94
N SER A 35 0.50 -12.19 10.18
CA SER A 35 1.69 -12.13 9.31
C SER A 35 1.38 -11.92 7.81
N SER A 36 0.12 -12.02 7.39
CA SER A 36 -0.30 -11.81 5.99
C SER A 36 -1.22 -10.60 5.77
N VAL A 37 -1.45 -9.78 6.80
CA VAL A 37 -2.25 -8.54 6.74
C VAL A 37 -1.45 -7.30 6.30
N ASP A 38 -0.16 -7.42 5.97
CA ASP A 38 0.59 -6.29 5.37
C ASP A 38 0.43 -6.16 3.83
N PHE A 39 -0.18 -7.14 3.15
CA PHE A 39 -0.32 -7.11 1.68
C PHE A 39 -1.73 -6.81 1.16
N ALA A 40 -2.77 -6.88 1.99
CA ALA A 40 -4.15 -6.64 1.56
C ALA A 40 -4.71 -5.27 2.00
N ASP A 41 -4.18 -4.69 3.09
CA ASP A 41 -4.63 -3.39 3.62
C ASP A 41 -3.80 -2.20 3.10
N LYS A 42 -2.61 -2.46 2.53
CA LYS A 42 -1.79 -1.40 1.94
C LYS A 42 -2.29 -0.89 0.59
N THR A 43 -3.11 -1.61 -0.14
CA THR A 43 -3.63 -1.10 -1.42
C THR A 43 -4.64 0.04 -1.23
N GLY A 44 -5.34 0.09 -0.10
CA GLY A 44 -6.30 1.17 0.24
C GLY A 44 -5.63 2.38 0.89
N ASP A 45 -4.76 2.14 1.87
CA ASP A 45 -4.11 3.20 2.65
C ASP A 45 -2.93 3.84 1.90
N VAL A 46 -2.13 3.05 1.16
CA VAL A 46 -1.00 3.56 0.37
C VAL A 46 -1.47 4.35 -0.85
N ALA A 47 -2.64 4.01 -1.43
CA ALA A 47 -3.24 4.84 -2.49
C ALA A 47 -3.71 6.21 -1.95
N GLY A 48 -4.22 6.24 -0.70
CA GLY A 48 -4.56 7.48 0.00
C GLY A 48 -3.33 8.31 0.34
N ASP A 49 -2.29 7.69 0.86
CA ASP A 49 -1.02 8.34 1.22
C ASP A 49 -0.27 8.87 -0.03
N ALA A 50 -0.20 8.09 -1.11
CA ALA A 50 0.36 8.50 -2.40
C ALA A 50 -0.30 9.79 -2.92
N LYS A 51 -1.64 9.85 -2.85
CA LYS A 51 -2.41 11.02 -3.27
C LYS A 51 -2.21 12.21 -2.33
N LEU A 52 -2.11 11.97 -1.02
CA LEU A 52 -1.82 13.02 -0.04
C LEU A 52 -0.43 13.62 -0.26
N LYS A 53 0.58 12.77 -0.53
CA LYS A 53 1.93 13.23 -0.88
C LYS A 53 1.97 13.93 -2.20
N LEU A 54 1.29 13.42 -3.22
CA LEU A 54 1.13 14.11 -4.50
C LEU A 54 0.53 15.51 -4.28
N THR A 55 -0.53 15.63 -3.47
CA THR A 55 -1.16 16.92 -3.16
C THR A 55 -0.22 17.84 -2.38
N THR A 56 0.58 17.30 -1.46
CA THR A 56 1.58 18.09 -0.72
C THR A 56 2.68 18.60 -1.65
N LEU A 57 3.13 17.76 -2.58
CA LEU A 57 4.12 18.10 -3.59
C LEU A 57 3.56 19.10 -4.61
N SER A 58 2.28 18.98 -4.98
CA SER A 58 1.62 19.88 -5.91
C SER A 58 1.40 21.29 -5.37
N LEU A 59 1.29 21.44 -4.05
CA LEU A 59 1.34 22.77 -3.41
C LEU A 59 2.71 23.46 -3.58
N THR A 60 3.76 22.71 -3.89
CA THR A 60 5.08 23.29 -4.18
C THR A 60 5.27 23.62 -5.65
N TYR A 61 4.31 23.31 -6.53
CA TYR A 61 4.38 23.68 -7.93
C TYR A 61 4.35 25.21 -8.08
N GLY A 62 5.12 25.71 -9.06
CA GLY A 62 5.06 27.11 -9.49
C GLY A 62 4.31 27.22 -10.81
N ASP A 63 4.57 28.28 -11.58
CA ASP A 63 3.96 28.49 -12.90
C ASP A 63 4.30 27.37 -13.92
N CYS A 64 5.38 26.62 -13.69
CA CYS A 64 5.75 25.43 -14.44
C CYS A 64 5.74 24.19 -13.54
N GLN A 65 4.90 23.21 -13.89
CA GLN A 65 4.64 22.01 -13.09
C GLN A 65 4.82 20.73 -13.91
N PRO A 66 5.07 19.56 -13.28
CA PRO A 66 5.13 18.28 -14.00
C PRO A 66 3.79 17.94 -14.64
N SER A 67 3.81 17.22 -15.76
CA SER A 67 2.59 16.75 -16.42
C SER A 67 1.86 15.68 -15.61
N GLY A 68 0.56 15.49 -15.86
CA GLY A 68 -0.24 14.42 -15.23
C GLY A 68 0.29 13.00 -15.50
N SER A 69 1.11 12.80 -16.54
CA SER A 69 1.84 11.55 -16.76
C SER A 69 2.98 11.33 -15.76
N ALA A 70 3.65 12.40 -15.31
CA ALA A 70 4.66 12.30 -14.25
C ALA A 70 4.01 12.02 -12.89
N GLU A 71 2.87 12.64 -12.62
CA GLU A 71 2.08 12.40 -11.40
C GLU A 71 1.57 10.96 -11.29
N SER A 72 1.04 10.41 -12.38
CA SER A 72 0.61 9.01 -12.42
C SER A 72 1.77 8.03 -12.29
N THR A 73 2.94 8.36 -12.86
CA THR A 73 4.16 7.55 -12.69
C THR A 73 4.63 7.54 -11.25
N PHE A 74 4.64 8.70 -10.57
CA PHE A 74 4.93 8.80 -9.15
C PHE A 74 3.92 8.02 -8.31
N MET A 75 2.62 8.17 -8.58
CA MET A 75 1.58 7.44 -7.85
C MET A 75 1.76 5.93 -8.00
N ASN A 76 2.10 5.44 -9.19
CA ASN A 76 2.39 4.02 -9.41
C ASN A 76 3.68 3.57 -8.69
N ALA A 77 4.76 4.36 -8.74
CA ALA A 77 6.01 4.04 -8.05
C ALA A 77 5.85 4.05 -6.51
N TYR A 78 5.13 5.03 -5.97
CA TYR A 78 4.87 5.14 -4.54
C TYR A 78 3.90 4.07 -4.03
N SER A 79 2.85 3.76 -4.81
CA SER A 79 1.88 2.70 -4.44
C SER A 79 2.42 1.29 -4.60
N SER A 80 3.43 1.09 -5.46
CA SER A 80 4.13 -0.21 -5.61
C SER A 80 5.31 -0.38 -4.66
N ALA A 81 5.73 0.68 -3.97
CA ALA A 81 6.80 0.63 -2.98
C ALA A 81 6.38 -0.21 -1.77
N THR A 82 7.16 -1.25 -1.46
CA THR A 82 6.91 -2.17 -0.34
C THR A 82 7.57 -1.71 0.95
N THR A 83 8.53 -0.79 0.85
CA THR A 83 9.27 -0.23 1.99
C THR A 83 9.14 1.30 2.03
N SER A 84 9.29 1.87 3.22
CA SER A 84 9.34 3.33 3.41
C SER A 84 10.52 3.97 2.65
N GLN A 85 11.61 3.23 2.46
CA GLN A 85 12.78 3.71 1.74
C GLN A 85 12.54 3.82 0.23
N ASP A 86 11.79 2.89 -0.35
CA ASP A 86 11.37 2.98 -1.75
C ASP A 86 10.39 4.13 -1.99
N GLN A 87 9.52 4.40 -1.02
CA GLN A 87 8.64 5.57 -1.02
C GLN A 87 9.45 6.88 -0.98
N ASP A 88 10.44 6.98 -0.10
CA ASP A 88 11.32 8.15 -0.01
C ASP A 88 12.13 8.36 -1.30
N ASN A 89 12.60 7.27 -1.92
CA ASN A 89 13.28 7.32 -3.22
C ASN A 89 12.34 7.86 -4.31
N ALA A 90 11.12 7.33 -4.41
CA ALA A 90 10.11 7.81 -5.37
C ALA A 90 9.77 9.29 -5.15
N VAL A 91 9.66 9.73 -3.89
CA VAL A 91 9.45 11.16 -3.55
C VAL A 91 10.66 12.00 -3.94
N SER A 92 11.88 11.52 -3.73
CA SER A 92 13.10 12.25 -4.10
C SER A 92 13.25 12.38 -5.61
N GLU A 93 12.97 11.31 -6.37
CA GLU A 93 12.96 11.36 -7.83
C GLU A 93 11.92 12.35 -8.34
N TYR A 94 10.72 12.30 -7.79
CA TYR A 94 9.66 13.22 -8.18
C TYR A 94 9.98 14.68 -7.83
N LYS A 95 10.61 14.94 -6.68
CA LYS A 95 11.12 16.28 -6.34
C LYS A 95 12.16 16.78 -7.32
N ASN A 96 13.05 15.92 -7.82
CA ASN A 96 14.00 16.31 -8.85
C ASN A 96 13.29 16.70 -10.15
N GLU A 97 12.24 15.98 -10.55
CA GLU A 97 11.41 16.36 -11.70
C GLU A 97 10.71 17.72 -11.49
N ILE A 98 10.16 17.96 -10.29
CA ILE A 98 9.56 19.26 -9.94
C ILE A 98 10.60 20.38 -10.04
N ASN A 99 11.78 20.19 -9.45
CA ASN A 99 12.85 21.19 -9.49
C ASN A 99 13.31 21.45 -10.92
N ARG A 100 13.42 20.38 -11.73
CA ARG A 100 13.73 20.51 -13.15
C ARG A 100 12.69 21.35 -13.88
N CYS A 101 11.39 21.14 -13.63
CA CYS A 101 10.34 21.98 -14.21
C CYS A 101 10.39 23.43 -13.71
N LYS A 102 10.72 23.64 -12.43
CA LYS A 102 10.90 24.99 -11.87
C LYS A 102 12.02 25.78 -12.53
N ASP A 103 13.10 25.13 -12.94
CA ASP A 103 14.19 25.80 -13.67
C ASP A 103 13.71 26.39 -15.01
N PHE A 104 12.59 25.90 -15.57
CA PHE A 104 11.98 26.40 -16.80
C PHE A 104 10.80 27.37 -16.56
N SER A 105 10.58 27.83 -15.33
CA SER A 105 9.49 28.75 -14.99
C SER A 105 9.71 30.19 -15.47
N ALA A 106 10.73 30.45 -16.29
CA ALA A 106 11.00 31.76 -16.86
C ALA A 106 9.90 32.21 -17.83
N ASP A 107 9.48 31.34 -18.75
CA ASP A 107 8.45 31.62 -19.75
C ASP A 107 7.63 30.36 -20.08
N LYS A 108 6.38 30.55 -20.51
CA LYS A 108 5.51 29.45 -20.96
C LYS A 108 6.15 28.60 -22.07
N LEU A 109 6.85 29.25 -23.01
CA LEU A 109 7.54 28.58 -24.12
C LEU A 109 8.68 27.67 -23.64
N THR A 110 9.41 28.05 -22.60
CA THR A 110 10.51 27.23 -22.07
C THR A 110 9.98 26.06 -21.25
N CYS A 111 8.88 26.26 -20.52
CA CYS A 111 8.22 25.23 -19.75
C CYS A 111 7.59 24.14 -20.63
N GLU A 112 6.74 24.53 -21.58
CA GLU A 112 6.04 23.60 -22.49
C GLU A 112 6.96 23.05 -23.59
N GLY A 113 8.10 23.73 -23.84
CA GLY A 113 9.12 23.28 -24.78
C GLY A 113 9.93 22.08 -24.28
N ASN A 114 9.91 21.80 -22.98
CA ASN A 114 10.59 20.65 -22.40
C ASN A 114 9.60 19.50 -22.15
N SER A 115 9.93 18.31 -22.64
CA SER A 115 9.06 17.14 -22.54
C SER A 115 8.82 16.75 -21.08
N GLY A 116 7.58 16.91 -20.61
CA GLY A 116 7.15 16.45 -19.27
C GLY A 116 6.77 17.55 -18.28
N CYS A 117 6.92 18.83 -18.63
CA CYS A 117 6.41 19.95 -17.85
C CYS A 117 5.25 20.64 -18.58
N ILE A 118 4.30 21.19 -17.83
CA ILE A 118 3.16 21.95 -18.33
C ILE A 118 3.10 23.28 -17.61
N TRP A 119 2.71 24.33 -18.34
CA TRP A 119 2.48 25.64 -17.74
C TRP A 119 1.09 25.66 -17.08
N GLY A 120 1.05 26.04 -15.81
CA GLY A 120 -0.15 26.09 -14.95
C GLY A 120 -0.69 27.49 -14.75
#